data_AF-A0A0B1SN81-F1
#
_entry.id   AF-A0A0B1SN81-F1
#
_cell.length_a   1.000
_cell.length_b   1.000
_cell.length_c   1.000
_cell.angle_alpha   90.00
_cell.angle_beta   90.00
_cell.angle_gamma   90.00
#
_symmetry.space_group_name_H-M   'P 1'
#
loop_
_entity.id
_entity.type
_entity.pdbx_description
1 polymer ?
#
loop_
_entity_poly.entity_id
_entity_poly.type
_entity_poly.pdbx_seq_one_letter_code
_entity_poly.pdbx_strand_id
1 'polypeptide(L)'
;MPRSLDLSARRVEATTAVYNVSIVPVTESYEVRRVKLEELLSSTNNLPNITTAEIESFTVSLSKTLIKGKCYDEYTYCREFSALCLDPTYGDVMARHCTLTCKRCDEIEAEEEYENCFDITPDCSSHADLCGNAKYKQFMTDSCAKTCSLCKPVCKDRHKNCLRFAEDGFCNDEMYTNDERQHLCGNTCGFC
;
A
#
# COMPACT_ATOMS: atom_id res chain seq x y z
N MET A 1 47.12 -47.83 42.03
CA MET A 1 47.48 -48.47 40.74
C MET A 1 46.47 -49.58 40.47
N PRO A 2 45.94 -49.71 39.23
CA PRO A 2 44.63 -49.13 38.90
C PRO A 2 43.59 -50.14 38.38
N ARG A 3 42.30 -49.76 38.45
CA ARG A 3 41.28 -50.05 37.42
C ARG A 3 40.09 -49.11 37.60
N SER A 4 39.93 -48.18 36.65
CA SER A 4 38.88 -47.17 36.61
C SER A 4 37.76 -47.64 35.67
N LEU A 5 36.51 -47.52 36.11
CA LEU A 5 35.29 -47.74 35.32
C LEU A 5 34.55 -46.41 35.11
N ASP A 6 33.86 -46.36 33.98
CA ASP A 6 33.24 -45.25 33.25
C ASP A 6 32.42 -44.20 34.01
N LEU A 7 32.45 -42.97 33.48
CA LEU A 7 31.21 -42.31 33.05
C LEU A 7 31.47 -41.35 31.87
N SER A 8 30.86 -41.68 30.73
CA SER A 8 30.96 -40.98 29.45
C SER A 8 30.22 -39.63 29.48
N ALA A 9 30.93 -38.52 29.24
CA ALA A 9 30.34 -37.22 28.92
C ALA A 9 30.67 -36.88 27.46
N ARG A 10 29.64 -36.93 26.61
CA ARG A 10 29.72 -36.64 25.18
C ARG A 10 29.88 -35.13 24.97
N ARG A 11 31.10 -34.69 24.65
CA ARG A 11 31.41 -33.30 24.27
C ARG A 11 30.99 -33.09 22.81
N VAL A 12 30.01 -32.21 22.59
CA VAL A 12 29.69 -31.69 21.25
C VAL A 12 30.69 -30.56 20.95
N GLU A 13 31.45 -30.72 19.88
CA GLU A 13 32.34 -29.67 19.37
C GLU A 13 31.49 -28.59 18.68
N ALA A 14 31.49 -27.38 19.25
CA ALA A 14 31.02 -26.18 18.57
C ALA A 14 32.26 -25.44 18.05
N THR A 15 32.53 -25.56 16.75
CA THR A 15 33.54 -24.77 16.06
C THR A 15 33.04 -23.32 15.93
N THR A 16 33.36 -22.48 16.91
CA THR A 16 33.20 -21.03 16.79
C THR A 16 34.32 -20.48 15.91
N ALA A 17 34.00 -20.08 14.68
CA ALA A 17 34.88 -19.27 13.87
C ALA A 17 34.99 -17.87 14.51
N VAL A 18 36.18 -17.53 15.00
CA VAL A 18 36.49 -16.21 15.51
C VAL A 18 36.81 -15.32 14.31
N TYR A 19 35.86 -14.46 13.92
CA TYR A 19 36.15 -13.35 13.01
C TYR A 19 36.56 -12.15 13.85
N ASN A 20 37.83 -11.76 13.76
CA ASN A 20 38.34 -10.54 14.38
C ASN A 20 37.80 -9.33 13.60
N VAL A 21 36.72 -8.73 14.10
CA VAL A 21 36.29 -7.40 13.64
C VAL A 21 37.09 -6.36 14.41
N SER A 22 38.09 -5.76 13.74
CA SER A 22 38.72 -4.54 14.24
C SER A 22 37.72 -3.39 14.15
N ILE A 23 37.13 -3.03 15.29
CA ILE A 23 36.29 -1.84 15.42
C ILE A 23 37.23 -0.64 15.48
N VAL A 24 37.29 0.14 14.41
CA VAL A 24 37.92 1.46 14.41
C VAL A 24 36.91 2.46 14.95
N PRO A 25 37.20 3.23 16.01
CA PRO A 25 36.29 4.27 16.47
C PRO A 25 36.38 5.47 15.51
N VAL A 26 35.30 5.73 14.78
CA VAL A 26 35.13 6.99 14.03
C VAL A 26 34.64 8.04 15.01
N THR A 27 35.51 8.98 15.39
CA THR A 27 35.11 10.20 16.09
C THR A 27 34.65 11.22 15.06
N GLU A 28 33.36 11.19 14.70
CA GLU A 28 32.74 12.33 14.01
C GLU A 28 32.28 13.35 15.05
N SER A 29 33.01 14.47 15.11
CA SER A 29 32.60 15.64 15.87
C SER A 29 31.50 16.38 15.11
N TYR A 30 30.27 16.36 15.64
CA TYR A 30 29.23 17.27 15.18
C TYR A 30 29.35 18.59 15.97
N GLU A 31 29.85 19.64 15.33
CA GLU A 31 29.75 20.99 15.87
C GLU A 31 28.33 21.53 15.67
N VAL A 32 27.59 21.68 16.77
CA VAL A 32 26.33 22.43 16.77
C VAL A 32 26.65 23.92 16.60
N ARG A 33 26.40 24.48 15.41
CA ARG A 33 26.48 25.93 15.20
C ARG A 33 25.41 26.64 16.04
N ARG A 34 25.85 27.40 17.04
CA ARG A 34 24.97 28.36 17.73
C ARG A 34 24.90 29.63 16.89
N VAL A 35 23.78 29.81 16.19
CA VAL A 35 23.46 31.05 15.47
C VAL A 35 23.34 32.17 16.51
N LYS A 36 24.02 33.30 16.29
CA LYS A 36 23.96 34.46 17.21
C LYS A 36 22.62 35.17 17.03
N LEU A 37 22.04 35.65 18.13
CA LEU A 37 20.75 36.36 18.16
C LEU A 37 20.71 37.60 17.23
N GLU A 38 21.88 38.13 16.86
CA GLU A 38 22.06 39.25 15.93
C GLU A 38 21.83 38.86 14.46
N GLU A 39 22.00 37.58 14.07
CA GLU A 39 21.76 37.10 12.69
C GLU A 39 20.26 36.93 12.38
N LEU A 40 19.42 36.76 13.41
CA LEU A 40 17.95 36.64 13.25
C LEU A 40 17.24 37.98 13.06
N LEU A 41 17.89 39.11 13.40
CA LEU A 41 17.29 40.45 13.36
C LEU A 41 17.59 41.24 12.08
N SER A 42 18.38 40.68 11.15
CA SER A 42 18.74 41.31 9.86
C SER A 42 17.96 40.76 8.66
N SER A 43 17.14 39.71 8.84
CA SER A 43 16.29 39.21 7.76
C SER A 43 15.07 40.13 7.60
N THR A 44 15.18 41.08 6.68
CA THR A 44 14.03 41.84 6.19
C THR A 44 13.09 40.87 5.47
N ASN A 45 11.85 40.79 5.98
CA ASN A 45 10.75 40.04 5.38
C ASN A 45 10.50 40.54 3.95
N ASN A 46 11.17 39.93 2.97
CA ASN A 46 10.77 39.99 1.58
C ASN A 46 9.82 38.82 1.35
N LEU A 47 8.55 39.04 1.71
CA LEU A 47 7.46 38.18 1.25
C LEU A 47 7.44 38.26 -0.28
N PRO A 48 7.60 37.15 -1.02
CA PRO A 48 7.33 37.19 -2.45
C PRO A 48 5.86 37.59 -2.62
N ASN A 49 5.62 38.62 -3.44
CA ASN A 49 4.28 38.97 -3.87
C ASN A 49 3.74 37.77 -4.67
N ILE A 50 2.89 36.97 -4.03
CA ILE A 50 2.21 35.85 -4.69
C ILE A 50 1.20 36.50 -5.63
N THR A 51 1.65 36.78 -6.86
CA THR A 51 0.73 36.96 -7.98
C THR A 51 -0.14 35.73 -8.03
N THR A 52 -1.46 35.94 -7.99
CA THR A 52 -2.51 34.96 -8.27
C THR A 52 -2.21 34.28 -9.60
N ALA A 53 -1.39 33.24 -9.54
CA ALA A 53 -1.41 32.18 -10.51
C ALA A 53 -2.73 31.46 -10.26
N GLU A 54 -3.51 31.36 -11.32
CA GLU A 54 -4.75 30.63 -11.37
C GLU A 54 -4.54 29.30 -10.66
N ILE A 55 -5.46 28.96 -9.75
CA ILE A 55 -5.61 27.58 -9.30
C ILE A 55 -5.98 26.83 -10.57
N GLU A 56 -4.98 26.38 -11.33
CA GLU A 56 -5.19 25.34 -12.31
C GLU A 56 -5.81 24.22 -11.49
N SER A 57 -7.09 24.00 -11.77
CA SER A 57 -7.87 22.93 -11.21
C SER A 57 -7.13 21.65 -11.56
N PHE A 58 -6.28 21.21 -10.64
CA PHE A 58 -5.73 19.88 -10.65
C PHE A 58 -6.91 18.99 -10.28
N THR A 59 -7.75 18.72 -11.28
CA THR A 59 -8.67 17.60 -11.25
C THR A 59 -7.78 16.36 -11.27
N VAL A 60 -7.17 16.05 -10.12
CA VAL A 60 -6.82 14.68 -9.82
C VAL A 60 -8.13 13.95 -9.97
N SER A 61 -8.25 13.26 -11.09
CA SER A 61 -9.39 12.42 -11.40
C SER A 61 -9.56 11.50 -10.21
N LEU A 62 -10.54 11.80 -9.36
CA LEU A 62 -10.84 11.05 -8.14
C LEU A 62 -11.16 9.59 -8.46
N SER A 63 -11.42 9.29 -9.73
CA SER A 63 -11.62 7.97 -10.32
C SER A 63 -10.34 7.16 -10.62
N LYS A 64 -9.12 7.72 -10.47
CA LYS A 64 -7.85 6.99 -10.69
C LYS A 64 -7.02 6.77 -9.43
N THR A 65 -7.54 7.10 -8.25
CA THR A 65 -6.86 6.88 -6.97
C THR A 65 -7.78 6.24 -5.95
N LEU A 66 -8.51 5.20 -6.35
CA LEU A 66 -9.37 4.46 -5.42
C LEU A 66 -8.83 3.08 -5.02
N ILE A 67 -7.76 2.61 -5.69
CA ILE A 67 -7.08 1.36 -5.35
C ILE A 67 -5.60 1.53 -5.76
N LYS A 68 -4.73 1.95 -4.84
CA LYS A 68 -3.27 1.93 -5.07
C LYS A 68 -2.64 0.92 -4.11
N GLY A 69 -2.54 -0.33 -4.57
CA GLY A 69 -1.89 -1.41 -3.82
C GLY A 69 -2.76 -2.09 -2.76
N LYS A 70 -2.10 -2.71 -1.77
CA LYS A 70 -2.72 -3.39 -0.61
C LYS A 70 -3.04 -2.44 0.55
N CYS A 71 -3.12 -1.13 0.30
CA CYS A 71 -3.27 -0.14 1.36
C CYS A 71 -4.73 0.01 1.76
N TYR A 72 -5.02 -0.13 3.06
CA TYR A 72 -6.36 -0.03 3.61
C TYR A 72 -6.31 0.47 5.05
N ASP A 73 -7.43 1.02 5.50
CA ASP A 73 -7.64 1.29 6.91
C ASP A 73 -7.99 -0.01 7.64
N GLU A 74 -7.34 -0.25 8.79
CA GLU A 74 -7.63 -1.41 9.64
C GLU A 74 -8.98 -1.29 10.35
N TYR A 75 -9.49 -0.06 10.49
CA TYR A 75 -10.72 0.26 11.17
C TYR A 75 -11.65 1.13 10.32
N THR A 76 -12.95 0.84 10.37
CA THR A 76 -14.00 1.58 9.65
C THR A 76 -14.15 3.03 10.12
N TYR A 77 -13.81 3.34 11.37
CA TYR A 77 -13.87 4.69 11.92
C TYR A 77 -12.70 5.59 11.52
N CYS A 78 -11.72 5.11 10.77
CA CYS A 78 -10.54 5.90 10.38
C CYS A 78 -10.92 7.22 9.69
N ARG A 79 -11.90 7.21 8.78
CA ARG A 79 -12.35 8.41 8.04
C ARG A 79 -12.89 9.51 8.95
N GLU A 80 -13.65 9.12 9.97
CA GLU A 80 -14.24 10.03 10.96
C GLU A 80 -13.14 10.78 11.74
N PHE A 81 -12.05 10.07 12.08
CA PHE A 81 -10.94 10.62 12.86
C PHE A 81 -9.76 11.11 12.00
N SER A 82 -9.98 11.39 10.71
CA SER A 82 -8.93 11.81 9.77
C SER A 82 -8.12 13.03 10.22
N ALA A 83 -8.69 13.93 11.03
CA ALA A 83 -7.98 15.06 11.61
C ALA A 83 -6.81 14.64 12.53
N LEU A 84 -6.89 13.46 13.16
CA LEU A 84 -5.84 12.94 14.04
C LEU A 84 -4.58 12.52 13.28
N CYS A 85 -4.62 12.42 11.95
CA CYS A 85 -3.43 12.12 11.14
C CYS A 85 -2.32 13.19 11.26
N LEU A 86 -2.66 14.42 11.65
CA LEU A 86 -1.71 15.53 11.87
C LEU A 86 -1.43 15.79 13.36
N ASP A 87 -2.08 15.06 14.25
CA ASP A 87 -1.91 15.25 15.69
C ASP A 87 -0.53 14.74 16.16
N PRO A 88 0.21 15.50 16.99
CA PRO A 88 1.55 15.09 17.43
C PRO A 88 1.56 13.88 18.38
N THR A 89 0.42 13.54 18.98
CA THR A 89 0.26 12.39 19.89
C THR A 89 -0.29 11.18 19.15
N TYR A 90 -1.31 11.39 18.30
CA TYR A 90 -2.05 10.31 17.64
C TYR A 90 -1.66 10.06 16.19
N GLY A 91 -0.94 10.99 15.56
CA GLY A 91 -0.59 10.94 14.14
C GLY A 91 0.15 9.68 13.74
N ASP A 92 1.08 9.19 14.58
CA ASP A 92 1.80 7.94 14.31
C ASP A 92 0.91 6.70 14.38
N VAL A 93 -0.03 6.66 15.33
CA VAL A 93 -0.97 5.54 15.49
C VAL A 93 -1.94 5.53 14.32
N MET A 94 -2.48 6.70 13.97
CA MET A 94 -3.34 6.89 12.82
C MET A 94 -2.61 6.54 11.53
N ALA A 95 -1.35 6.95 11.35
CA ALA A 95 -0.56 6.59 10.19
C ALA A 95 -0.36 5.07 10.02
N ARG A 96 -0.27 4.32 11.13
CA ARG A 96 -0.09 2.85 11.09
C ARG A 96 -1.38 2.08 10.84
N HIS A 97 -2.48 2.52 11.42
CA HIS A 97 -3.75 1.79 11.37
C HIS A 97 -4.75 2.34 10.36
N CYS A 98 -4.60 3.61 9.99
CA CYS A 98 -5.44 4.33 9.05
C CYS A 98 -4.60 4.80 7.84
N THR A 99 -3.82 3.87 7.28
CA THR A 99 -2.81 4.17 6.24
C THR A 99 -3.42 4.84 5.02
N LEU A 100 -4.64 4.42 4.62
CA LEU A 100 -5.37 4.99 3.49
C LEU A 100 -5.88 6.39 3.85
N THR A 101 -6.59 6.53 4.97
CA THR A 101 -7.14 7.81 5.42
C THR A 101 -6.03 8.86 5.65
N CYS A 102 -4.90 8.46 6.24
CA CYS A 102 -3.77 9.36 6.50
C CYS A 102 -2.83 9.54 5.31
N LYS A 103 -3.13 8.92 4.14
CA LYS A 103 -2.31 9.01 2.92
C LYS A 103 -0.85 8.60 3.17
N ARG A 104 -0.67 7.52 3.95
CA ARG A 104 0.61 6.91 4.30
C ARG A 104 0.86 5.61 3.53
N CYS A 105 0.15 5.41 2.43
CA CYS A 105 0.34 4.26 1.55
C CYS A 105 1.67 4.39 0.79
N ASP A 106 2.48 3.33 0.83
CA ASP A 106 3.58 3.17 -0.12
C ASP A 106 3.03 2.87 -1.52
N GLU A 107 3.77 3.27 -2.56
CA GLU A 107 3.41 2.91 -3.94
C GLU A 107 3.65 1.42 -4.15
N ILE A 108 2.60 0.62 -4.03
CA ILE A 108 2.63 -0.81 -4.38
C ILE A 108 1.79 -0.97 -5.65
N GLU A 109 2.42 -1.51 -6.69
CA GLU A 109 1.70 -1.97 -7.89
C GLU A 109 0.78 -3.13 -7.47
N ALA A 110 -0.52 -2.92 -7.60
CA ALA A 110 -1.51 -3.97 -7.34
C ALA A 110 -1.51 -4.93 -8.54
N GLU A 111 -0.95 -6.12 -8.37
CA GLU A 111 -1.22 -7.22 -9.30
C GLU A 111 -2.65 -7.69 -9.07
N GLU A 112 -3.57 -7.27 -9.94
CA GLU A 112 -4.92 -7.83 -9.95
C GLU A 112 -4.89 -9.28 -10.45
N GLU A 113 -5.40 -10.18 -9.63
CA GLU A 113 -5.59 -11.57 -10.01
C GLU A 113 -6.90 -11.69 -10.79
N TYR A 114 -6.84 -12.22 -12.00
CA TYR A 114 -8.00 -12.46 -12.84
C TYR A 114 -8.33 -13.96 -12.87
N GLU A 115 -9.61 -14.30 -12.69
CA GLU A 115 -10.12 -15.68 -12.81
C GLU A 115 -9.84 -16.21 -14.22
N ASN A 116 -8.85 -17.11 -14.37
CA ASN A 116 -8.53 -17.83 -15.61
C ASN A 116 -8.65 -16.98 -16.89
N CYS A 117 -8.19 -15.73 -16.85
CA CYS A 117 -8.38 -14.81 -17.97
C CYS A 117 -7.16 -14.77 -18.89
N PHE A 118 -7.30 -15.38 -20.05
CA PHE A 118 -6.30 -15.39 -21.10
C PHE A 118 -6.97 -15.38 -22.47
N ASP A 119 -6.21 -14.99 -23.49
CA ASP A 119 -6.65 -15.12 -24.87
C ASP A 119 -6.44 -16.58 -25.31
N ILE A 120 -7.49 -17.19 -25.83
CA ILE A 120 -7.48 -18.57 -26.34
C ILE A 120 -6.78 -18.63 -27.69
N THR A 121 -6.98 -17.61 -28.53
CA THR A 121 -6.38 -17.54 -29.87
C THR A 121 -5.17 -16.59 -29.89
N PRO A 122 -4.11 -16.92 -30.65
CA PRO A 122 -2.87 -16.13 -30.67
C PRO A 122 -3.00 -14.80 -31.45
N ASP A 123 -4.06 -14.63 -32.25
CA ASP A 123 -4.31 -13.51 -33.15
C ASP A 123 -5.20 -12.41 -32.55
N CYS A 124 -5.60 -12.52 -31.28
CA CYS A 124 -6.41 -11.51 -30.62
C CYS A 124 -5.81 -10.10 -30.71
N SER A 125 -4.49 -9.97 -30.51
CA SER A 125 -3.78 -8.68 -30.59
C SER A 125 -3.95 -7.96 -31.93
N SER A 126 -4.05 -8.70 -33.05
CA SER A 126 -4.27 -8.12 -34.38
C SER A 126 -5.73 -7.74 -34.66
N HIS A 127 -6.65 -8.14 -33.77
CA HIS A 127 -8.10 -7.98 -33.93
C HIS A 127 -8.75 -7.24 -32.75
N ALA A 128 -7.98 -6.46 -31.99
CA ALA A 128 -8.47 -5.68 -30.85
C ALA A 128 -9.56 -4.66 -31.26
N ASP A 129 -9.59 -4.23 -32.51
CA ASP A 129 -10.63 -3.36 -33.07
C ASP A 129 -12.02 -4.04 -33.09
N LEU A 130 -12.06 -5.38 -33.13
CA LEU A 130 -13.30 -6.15 -33.14
C LEU A 130 -13.97 -6.26 -31.77
N CYS A 131 -13.29 -5.90 -30.67
CA CYS A 131 -13.84 -5.98 -29.32
C CYS A 131 -15.15 -5.19 -29.15
N GLY A 132 -15.29 -4.06 -29.86
CA GLY A 132 -16.51 -3.24 -29.88
C GLY A 132 -17.51 -3.61 -30.98
N ASN A 133 -17.17 -4.55 -31.87
CA ASN A 133 -18.01 -4.87 -33.02
C ASN A 133 -19.15 -5.81 -32.61
N ALA A 134 -20.40 -5.36 -32.79
CA ALA A 134 -21.59 -6.14 -32.38
C ALA A 134 -21.66 -7.54 -32.98
N LYS A 135 -21.16 -7.74 -34.22
CA LYS A 135 -21.16 -9.04 -34.89
C LYS A 135 -20.15 -10.02 -34.26
N TYR A 136 -19.01 -9.51 -33.82
CA TYR A 136 -17.91 -10.35 -33.29
C TYR A 136 -17.83 -10.34 -31.76
N LYS A 137 -18.68 -9.56 -31.08
CA LYS A 137 -18.69 -9.39 -29.63
C LYS A 137 -18.62 -10.71 -28.85
N GLN A 138 -19.44 -11.70 -29.22
CA GLN A 138 -19.45 -12.99 -28.52
C GLN A 138 -18.11 -13.72 -28.67
N PHE A 139 -17.61 -13.82 -29.92
CA PHE A 139 -16.32 -14.45 -30.19
C PHE A 139 -15.17 -13.77 -29.44
N MET A 140 -15.15 -12.43 -29.45
CA MET A 140 -14.13 -11.66 -28.74
C MET A 140 -14.23 -11.81 -27.23
N THR A 141 -15.45 -11.97 -26.69
CA THR A 141 -15.69 -12.24 -25.26
C THR A 141 -15.13 -13.59 -24.86
N ASP A 142 -15.35 -14.62 -25.68
CA ASP A 142 -15.00 -15.99 -25.33
C ASP A 142 -13.52 -16.31 -25.63
N SER A 143 -12.96 -15.76 -26.71
CA SER A 143 -11.63 -16.12 -27.22
C SER A 143 -10.55 -15.08 -26.94
N CYS A 144 -10.92 -13.81 -26.75
CA CYS A 144 -10.01 -12.68 -26.65
C CYS A 144 -10.28 -11.81 -25.42
N ALA A 145 -10.71 -12.44 -24.32
CA ALA A 145 -11.13 -11.75 -23.10
C ALA A 145 -10.04 -10.83 -22.54
N LYS A 146 -8.76 -11.23 -22.62
CA LYS A 146 -7.65 -10.43 -22.13
C LYS A 146 -7.36 -9.25 -23.06
N THR A 147 -7.23 -9.49 -24.37
CA THR A 147 -7.02 -8.41 -25.34
C THR A 147 -8.15 -7.38 -25.31
N CYS A 148 -9.40 -7.83 -25.15
CA CYS A 148 -10.56 -6.94 -25.07
C CYS A 148 -10.79 -6.31 -23.71
N SER A 149 -9.91 -6.55 -22.72
CA SER A 149 -10.08 -6.04 -21.34
C SER A 149 -11.43 -6.45 -20.73
N LEU A 150 -11.90 -7.66 -21.05
CA LEU A 150 -13.14 -8.27 -20.55
C LEU A 150 -12.87 -9.20 -19.35
N CYS A 151 -11.61 -9.35 -18.94
CA CYS A 151 -11.25 -10.07 -17.73
C CYS A 151 -11.97 -9.49 -16.51
N LYS A 152 -12.58 -10.38 -15.73
CA LYS A 152 -13.13 -10.01 -14.43
C LYS A 152 -12.12 -10.37 -13.33
N PRO A 153 -11.83 -9.45 -12.39
CA PRO A 153 -10.97 -9.77 -11.26
C PRO A 153 -11.59 -10.90 -10.44
N VAL A 154 -10.76 -11.72 -9.78
CA VAL A 154 -11.22 -12.75 -8.84
C VAL A 154 -12.09 -12.12 -7.77
N CYS A 155 -13.28 -12.68 -7.55
CA CYS A 155 -14.11 -12.28 -6.44
C CYS A 155 -13.50 -12.79 -5.13
N LYS A 156 -12.98 -11.88 -4.31
CA LYS A 156 -12.42 -12.22 -3.00
C LYS A 156 -12.42 -11.03 -2.07
N ASP A 157 -12.40 -11.33 -0.78
CA ASP A 157 -12.10 -10.35 0.25
C ASP A 157 -10.59 -10.06 0.25
N ARG A 158 -10.24 -8.78 0.10
CA ARG A 158 -8.85 -8.31 0.16
C ARG A 158 -8.48 -7.85 1.56
N HIS A 159 -9.47 -7.45 2.36
CA HIS A 159 -9.26 -7.09 3.76
C HIS A 159 -9.46 -8.30 4.70
N LYS A 160 -8.56 -8.47 5.65
CA LYS A 160 -8.61 -9.59 6.62
C LYS A 160 -9.82 -9.53 7.57
N ASN A 161 -10.37 -8.33 7.82
CA ASN A 161 -11.45 -8.11 8.80
C ASN A 161 -12.83 -7.90 8.14
N CYS A 162 -13.06 -8.38 6.92
CA CYS A 162 -14.32 -8.13 6.21
C CYS A 162 -15.57 -8.59 6.96
N LEU A 163 -15.51 -9.73 7.67
CA LEU A 163 -16.62 -10.21 8.50
C LEU A 163 -17.04 -9.17 9.55
N ARG A 164 -16.08 -8.64 10.31
CA ARG A 164 -16.32 -7.61 11.34
C ARG A 164 -16.81 -6.31 10.71
N PHE A 165 -16.24 -5.92 9.58
CA PHE A 165 -16.66 -4.71 8.87
C PHE A 165 -18.11 -4.82 8.40
N ALA A 166 -18.52 -5.98 7.88
CA ALA A 166 -19.90 -6.22 7.49
C ALA A 166 -20.86 -6.14 8.69
N GLU A 167 -20.48 -6.71 9.85
CA GLU A 167 -21.23 -6.57 11.11
C GLU A 167 -21.37 -5.09 11.54
N ASP A 168 -20.32 -4.29 11.37
CA ASP A 168 -20.31 -2.85 11.65
C ASP A 168 -21.05 -2.00 10.60
N GLY A 169 -21.61 -2.61 9.55
CA GLY A 169 -22.39 -1.93 8.51
C GLY A 169 -21.60 -1.42 7.30
N PHE A 170 -20.32 -1.79 7.17
CA PHE A 170 -19.43 -1.34 6.07
C PHE A 170 -20.03 -1.56 4.67
N CYS A 171 -20.71 -2.67 4.43
CA CYS A 171 -21.27 -2.99 3.12
C CYS A 171 -22.35 -1.98 2.65
N ASN A 172 -22.92 -1.19 3.57
CA ASN A 172 -23.92 -0.18 3.26
C ASN A 172 -23.45 1.25 3.61
N ASP A 173 -22.21 1.42 4.08
CA ASP A 173 -21.67 2.72 4.48
C ASP A 173 -21.41 3.63 3.26
N GLU A 174 -22.11 4.77 3.19
CA GLU A 174 -21.99 5.77 2.12
C GLU A 174 -20.72 6.62 2.22
N MET A 175 -20.00 6.55 3.35
CA MET A 175 -18.67 7.13 3.48
C MET A 175 -17.66 6.46 2.55
N TYR A 176 -17.95 5.26 2.05
CA TYR A 176 -17.15 4.51 1.09
C TYR A 176 -17.90 4.37 -0.24
N THR A 177 -17.17 4.54 -1.34
CA THR A 177 -17.69 4.29 -2.69
C THR A 177 -18.02 2.81 -2.88
N ASN A 178 -18.90 2.50 -3.83
CA ASN A 178 -19.16 1.10 -4.22
C ASN A 178 -17.87 0.38 -4.62
N ASP A 179 -16.99 1.05 -5.37
CA ASP A 179 -15.72 0.47 -5.81
C ASP A 179 -14.79 0.15 -4.63
N GLU A 180 -14.71 1.01 -3.61
CA GLU A 180 -13.94 0.73 -2.38
C GLU A 180 -14.49 -0.48 -1.63
N ARG A 181 -15.81 -0.53 -1.45
CA ARG A 181 -16.46 -1.61 -0.71
C ARG A 181 -16.32 -2.95 -1.46
N GLN A 182 -16.51 -2.94 -2.77
CA GLN A 182 -16.28 -4.09 -3.64
C GLN A 182 -14.81 -4.50 -3.65
N HIS A 183 -13.88 -3.54 -3.66
CA HIS A 183 -12.47 -3.86 -3.68
C HIS A 183 -12.01 -4.51 -2.36
N LEU A 184 -12.42 -3.96 -1.22
CA LEU A 184 -11.98 -4.41 0.10
C LEU A 184 -12.65 -5.73 0.50
N CYS A 185 -13.98 -5.78 0.39
CA CYS A 185 -14.81 -6.87 0.92
C CYS A 185 -15.85 -7.36 -0.09
N GLY A 186 -15.45 -7.48 -1.36
CA GLY A 186 -16.36 -7.81 -2.46
C GLY A 186 -17.15 -9.09 -2.24
N ASN A 187 -16.50 -10.14 -1.74
CA ASN A 187 -17.14 -11.43 -1.48
C ASN A 187 -18.03 -11.39 -0.23
N THR A 188 -17.53 -10.85 0.90
CA THR A 188 -18.31 -10.73 2.14
C THR A 188 -19.55 -9.85 1.95
N CYS A 189 -19.44 -8.77 1.17
CA CYS A 189 -20.56 -7.85 0.91
C CYS A 189 -21.43 -8.26 -0.29
N GLY A 190 -21.11 -9.33 -1.02
CA GLY A 190 -21.88 -9.78 -2.19
C GLY A 190 -21.87 -8.80 -3.38
N PHE A 191 -20.80 -8.03 -3.55
CA PHE A 191 -20.60 -7.15 -4.71
C PHE A 191 -20.02 -7.89 -5.92
N CYS A 192 -19.61 -9.12 -5.68
CA CYS A 192 -19.37 -10.18 -6.63
C CYS A 192 -19.84 -11.49 -5.94
#